data_AF-A0A9W9WHA9-F1
#
_entry.id   AF-A0A9W9WHA9-F1
#
_cell.length_a   1.000
_cell.length_b   1.000
_cell.length_c   1.000
_cell.angle_alpha   90.00
_cell.angle_beta   90.00
_cell.angle_gamma   90.00
#
_symmetry.space_group_name_H-M   'P 1'
#
loop_
_entity.id
_entity.type
_entity.pdbx_description
1 polymer ?
#
loop_
_entity_poly.entity_id
_entity_poly.type
_entity_poly.pdbx_seq_one_letter_code
_entity_poly.pdbx_strand_id
1 'polypeptide(L)'
;MEIIQESTVFETVDGKLKFCCKGLYVRQDGVVYYGSWNDRSSNPTDISQFKKLTTIKTDERGPKIQDTWAVASWQNCYIKAPDITDCIRPDLEDDIQRELEVCEVLRRHPHPNIATYYGCREENGRATGLCFKRYEDTLFRKVNPEWLNKTRFRASAREHVDDSIKENFHGILEGIKHLHSLGLVHNDIKPPNIMLDEHGIPVIIDFGSCRKTGESLETSGVGQTDGWHDPANGLVLEKNDLDAFEELKTWLFGSVDDAYLFHEEDRLEEC
;
A
#
# COMPACT_ATOMS: atom_id res chain seq x y z
N MET A 1 27.33 -13.31 5.65
CA MET A 1 26.30 -12.32 5.99
C MET A 1 26.09 -11.40 4.81
N GLU A 2 24.85 -11.24 4.36
CA GLU A 2 24.41 -10.34 3.29
C GLU A 2 23.48 -9.29 3.91
N ILE A 3 23.70 -7.99 3.65
CA ILE A 3 22.72 -6.95 4.03
C ILE A 3 21.65 -6.92 2.93
N ILE A 4 20.41 -7.16 3.33
CA ILE A 4 19.26 -7.25 2.41
C ILE A 4 18.44 -5.95 2.43
N GLN A 5 18.41 -5.23 3.55
CA GLN A 5 17.74 -3.93 3.67
C GLN A 5 18.31 -3.10 4.82
N GLU A 6 18.27 -1.79 4.67
CA GLU A 6 18.64 -0.82 5.70
C GLU A 6 17.42 0.04 6.06
N SER A 7 17.25 0.36 7.34
CA SER A 7 16.26 1.30 7.84
C SER A 7 16.91 2.29 8.80
N THR A 8 16.34 3.48 8.93
CA THR A 8 16.78 4.46 9.94
C THR A 8 15.92 4.35 11.18
N VAL A 9 16.55 4.22 12.35
CA VAL A 9 15.87 4.18 13.64
C VAL A 9 15.96 5.54 14.30
N PHE A 10 14.81 6.12 14.64
CA PHE A 10 14.70 7.37 15.37
C PHE A 10 14.18 7.11 16.79
N GLU A 11 14.60 7.94 17.73
CA GLU A 11 14.09 7.96 19.10
C GLU A 11 13.54 9.36 19.40
N THR A 12 12.41 9.42 20.10
CA THR A 12 11.85 10.69 20.55
C THR A 12 12.57 11.13 21.82
N VAL A 13 13.33 12.22 21.73
CA VAL A 13 14.03 12.85 22.86
C VAL A 13 13.52 14.29 22.98
N ASP A 14 12.90 14.61 24.11
CA ASP A 14 12.28 15.92 24.38
C ASP A 14 11.24 16.33 23.32
N GLY A 15 10.43 15.37 22.88
CA GLY A 15 9.40 15.60 21.85
C GLY A 15 9.92 15.77 20.42
N LYS A 16 11.24 15.59 20.19
CA LYS A 16 11.85 15.65 18.86
C LYS A 16 12.39 14.29 18.46
N LEU A 17 12.13 13.89 17.21
CA LEU A 17 12.77 12.71 16.61
C LEU A 17 14.26 12.99 16.46
N LYS A 18 15.09 12.19 17.11
CA LYS A 18 16.54 12.19 16.92
C LYS A 18 16.95 10.85 16.33
N PHE A 19 17.86 10.89 15.36
CA PHE A 19 18.49 9.67 14.87
C PHE A 19 19.12 8.91 16.04
N CYS A 20 18.83 7.62 16.13
CA CYS A 20 19.45 6.71 17.09
C CYS A 20 20.52 5.84 16.42
N CYS A 21 20.12 5.01 15.45
CA CYS A 21 21.01 4.04 14.82
C CYS A 21 20.49 3.60 13.44
N LYS A 22 21.29 2.84 12.71
CA LYS A 22 20.81 2.07 11.55
C LYS A 22 20.15 0.79 12.05
N GLY A 23 19.01 0.43 11.49
CA GLY A 23 18.48 -0.93 11.53
C GLY A 23 18.93 -1.67 10.28
N LEU A 24 19.50 -2.86 10.43
CA LEU A 24 19.94 -3.67 9.30
C LEU A 24 19.21 -5.02 9.31
N TYR A 25 18.68 -5.36 8.15
CA TYR A 25 18.15 -6.68 7.85
C TYR A 25 19.26 -7.44 7.15
N VAL A 26 19.63 -8.60 7.69
CA VAL A 26 20.75 -9.39 7.18
C VAL A 26 20.36 -10.85 6.98
N ARG A 27 20.85 -11.46 5.90
CA ARG A 27 20.72 -12.90 5.65
C ARG A 27 22.03 -13.60 5.92
N GLN A 28 21.98 -14.68 6.70
CA GLN A 28 23.12 -15.57 6.93
C GLN A 28 22.61 -17.01 7.03
N ASP A 29 23.20 -17.89 6.22
CA ASP A 29 22.89 -19.33 6.20
C ASP A 29 21.39 -19.65 6.02
N GLY A 30 20.70 -18.85 5.18
CA GLY A 30 19.27 -18.97 4.92
C GLY A 30 18.36 -18.34 5.98
N VAL A 31 18.92 -17.88 7.10
CA VAL A 31 18.18 -17.23 8.18
C VAL A 31 18.25 -15.71 8.02
N VAL A 32 17.12 -15.04 8.22
CA VAL A 32 17.03 -13.58 8.22
C VAL A 32 17.10 -13.07 9.64
N TYR A 33 17.86 -12.00 9.86
CA TYR A 33 17.97 -11.31 11.14
C TYR A 33 17.72 -9.81 10.97
N TYR A 34 17.18 -9.20 12.02
CA TYR A 34 17.20 -7.75 12.23
C TYR A 34 18.20 -7.42 13.34
N GLY A 35 19.00 -6.37 13.16
CA GLY A 35 19.89 -5.86 14.19
C GLY A 35 20.13 -4.36 14.09
N SER A 36 20.26 -3.70 15.25
CA SER A 36 20.63 -2.29 15.33
C SER A 36 22.14 -2.08 15.28
N TRP A 37 22.59 -1.08 14.52
CA TRP A 37 23.98 -0.72 14.29
C TRP A 37 24.23 0.78 14.48
N ASN A 38 25.13 1.13 15.40
CA ASN A 38 25.30 2.52 15.85
C ASN A 38 26.37 3.30 15.07
N ASP A 39 27.21 2.63 14.27
CA ASP A 39 28.21 3.31 13.46
C ASP A 39 27.59 3.78 12.14
N ARG A 40 27.70 5.08 11.86
CA ARG A 40 27.20 5.70 10.65
C ARG A 40 28.13 5.50 9.45
N SER A 41 29.42 5.30 9.71
CA SER A 41 30.51 5.32 8.72
C SER A 41 30.89 3.94 8.20
N SER A 42 30.50 2.89 8.90
CA SER A 42 30.80 1.51 8.53
C SER A 42 29.56 0.62 8.66
N ASN A 43 29.61 -0.55 8.03
CA ASN A 43 28.62 -1.61 8.21
C ASN A 43 29.27 -2.76 9.00
N PRO A 44 28.49 -3.53 9.78
CA PRO A 44 29.02 -4.71 10.47
C PRO A 44 29.49 -5.74 9.45
N THR A 45 30.51 -6.50 9.80
CA THR A 45 31.06 -7.60 9.00
C THR A 45 30.57 -8.96 9.46
N ASP A 46 30.04 -9.05 10.69
CA ASP A 46 29.52 -10.28 11.29
C ASP A 46 28.28 -10.02 12.16
N ILE A 47 27.37 -11.00 12.21
CA ILE A 47 26.11 -10.88 12.96
C ILE A 47 26.29 -10.73 14.47
N SER A 48 27.41 -11.21 15.03
CA SER A 48 27.72 -11.06 16.47
C SER A 48 27.95 -9.60 16.89
N GLN A 49 28.17 -8.69 15.94
CA GLN A 49 28.45 -7.29 16.22
C GLN A 49 27.18 -6.46 16.46
N PHE A 50 26.00 -7.02 16.20
CA PHE A 50 24.71 -6.33 16.42
C PHE A 50 24.32 -6.27 17.90
N LYS A 51 23.78 -5.14 18.34
CA LYS A 51 23.34 -4.95 19.74
C LYS A 51 21.99 -5.59 20.07
N LYS A 52 21.12 -5.78 19.07
CA LYS A 52 19.75 -6.29 19.22
C LYS A 52 19.42 -7.26 18.08
N LEU A 53 20.22 -8.31 17.95
CA LEU A 53 20.01 -9.30 16.91
C LEU A 53 18.74 -10.12 17.22
N THR A 54 17.80 -10.13 16.29
CA THR A 54 16.57 -10.93 16.37
C THR A 54 16.38 -11.67 15.05
N THR A 55 16.00 -12.94 15.12
CA THR A 55 15.68 -13.71 13.92
C THR A 55 14.29 -13.31 13.41
N ILE A 56 14.18 -13.08 12.11
CA ILE A 56 12.92 -12.81 11.42
C ILE A 56 12.47 -14.12 10.77
N LYS A 57 11.34 -14.62 11.22
CA LYS A 57 10.65 -15.70 10.51
C LYS A 57 9.86 -15.07 9.38
N THR A 58 10.09 -15.48 8.14
CA THR A 58 9.46 -14.88 6.95
C THR A 58 8.37 -15.79 6.37
N ASP A 59 8.57 -17.09 6.48
CA ASP A 59 7.67 -18.18 6.06
C ASP A 59 6.50 -18.41 7.03
N GLU A 60 6.66 -18.08 8.31
CA GLU A 60 5.61 -18.30 9.33
C GLU A 60 4.61 -17.13 9.49
N ARG A 61 4.74 -16.04 8.72
CA ARG A 61 4.07 -14.76 9.01
C ARG A 61 2.70 -14.57 8.38
N GLY A 62 2.33 -15.42 7.45
CA GLY A 62 1.00 -15.44 6.85
C GLY A 62 -0.01 -16.22 7.69
N PRO A 63 -1.31 -15.91 7.61
CA PRO A 63 -2.34 -16.66 8.32
C PRO A 63 -2.38 -18.11 7.86
N LYS A 64 -2.83 -19.00 8.75
CA LYS A 64 -3.09 -20.40 8.37
C LYS A 64 -4.14 -20.43 7.25
N ILE A 65 -3.89 -21.26 6.24
CA ILE A 65 -4.83 -21.45 5.14
C ILE A 65 -6.17 -21.95 5.67
N GLN A 66 -7.25 -21.36 5.15
CA GLN A 66 -8.61 -21.78 5.40
C GLN A 66 -9.17 -22.49 4.17
N ASP A 67 -10.01 -23.52 4.37
CA ASP A 67 -10.61 -24.30 3.27
C ASP A 67 -11.47 -23.46 2.32
N THR A 68 -11.89 -22.27 2.75
CA THR A 68 -12.72 -21.33 1.98
C THR A 68 -11.92 -20.42 1.05
N TRP A 69 -10.59 -20.39 1.18
CA TRP A 69 -9.69 -19.54 0.41
C TRP A 69 -9.21 -20.23 -0.86
N ALA A 70 -9.18 -19.49 -1.96
CA ALA A 70 -8.60 -19.99 -3.20
C ALA A 70 -7.07 -19.99 -3.10
N VAL A 71 -6.44 -21.09 -3.48
CA VAL A 71 -4.98 -21.17 -3.65
C VAL A 71 -4.69 -21.09 -5.15
N ALA A 72 -3.90 -20.09 -5.55
CA ALA A 72 -3.57 -19.85 -6.95
C ALA A 72 -2.28 -20.58 -7.37
N SER A 73 -2.11 -20.88 -8.67
CA SER A 73 -0.78 -21.16 -9.20
C SER A 73 -0.01 -19.84 -9.31
N TRP A 74 1.23 -19.80 -8.82
CA TRP A 74 2.07 -18.59 -8.82
C TRP A 74 2.63 -18.22 -10.20
N GLN A 75 2.46 -19.09 -11.19
CA GLN A 75 2.99 -18.88 -12.54
C GLN A 75 2.20 -17.79 -13.26
N ASN A 76 2.89 -16.73 -13.70
CA ASN A 76 2.34 -15.58 -14.45
C ASN A 76 1.35 -14.66 -13.70
N CYS A 77 1.44 -14.57 -12.38
CA CYS A 77 0.70 -13.58 -11.59
C CYS A 77 1.63 -12.51 -10.98
N TYR A 78 1.08 -11.39 -10.55
CA TYR A 78 1.75 -10.50 -9.60
C TYR A 78 1.51 -11.06 -8.19
N ILE A 79 2.57 -11.16 -7.38
CA ILE A 79 2.46 -11.65 -6.00
C ILE A 79 2.73 -10.47 -5.08
N LYS A 80 1.69 -10.02 -4.38
CA LYS A 80 1.82 -9.08 -3.26
C LYS A 80 2.20 -9.91 -2.03
N ALA A 81 3.43 -9.73 -1.55
CA ALA A 81 3.92 -10.36 -0.33
C ALA A 81 4.41 -9.27 0.63
N PRO A 82 4.35 -9.49 1.96
CA PRO A 82 4.88 -8.54 2.93
C PRO A 82 6.35 -8.20 2.66
N ASP A 83 6.73 -6.96 2.92
CA ASP A 83 8.14 -6.59 2.93
C ASP A 83 8.83 -7.24 4.15
N ILE A 84 10.15 -7.38 4.08
CA ILE A 84 10.92 -7.93 5.20
C ILE A 84 10.83 -7.06 6.45
N THR A 85 10.60 -5.76 6.27
CA THR A 85 10.33 -4.80 7.36
C THR A 85 8.95 -5.00 7.99
N ASP A 86 7.98 -5.53 7.26
CA ASP A 86 6.68 -5.88 7.85
C ASP A 86 6.76 -7.14 8.70
N CYS A 87 7.69 -8.04 8.38
CA CYS A 87 7.86 -9.32 9.06
C CYS A 87 8.31 -9.20 10.53
N ILE A 88 8.56 -8.00 11.05
CA ILE A 88 8.78 -7.77 12.49
C ILE A 88 7.53 -7.28 13.22
N ARG A 89 6.50 -6.82 12.50
CA ARG A 89 5.28 -6.24 13.08
C ARG A 89 4.40 -7.32 13.72
N PRO A 90 3.94 -7.18 14.97
CA PRO A 90 3.15 -8.25 15.62
C PRO A 90 1.79 -8.50 14.98
N ASP A 91 1.23 -7.52 14.27
CA ASP A 91 -0.11 -7.50 13.67
C ASP A 91 -0.15 -7.92 12.18
N LEU A 92 1.00 -8.28 11.59
CA LEU A 92 1.08 -8.61 10.16
C LEU A 92 0.17 -9.77 9.75
N GLU A 93 0.05 -10.82 10.57
CA GLU A 93 -0.80 -11.98 10.25
C GLU A 93 -2.27 -11.56 10.13
N ASP A 94 -2.74 -10.68 11.02
CA ASP A 94 -4.09 -10.13 11.01
C ASP A 94 -4.33 -9.21 9.81
N ASP A 95 -3.33 -8.40 9.43
CA ASP A 95 -3.40 -7.55 8.23
C ASP A 95 -3.54 -8.36 6.95
N ILE A 96 -2.68 -9.38 6.78
CA ILE A 96 -2.74 -10.26 5.61
C ILE A 96 -4.10 -10.98 5.58
N GLN A 97 -4.58 -11.47 6.73
CA GLN A 97 -5.87 -12.15 6.81
C GLN A 97 -7.01 -11.21 6.40
N ARG A 98 -7.05 -9.98 6.91
CA ARG A 98 -8.08 -9.00 6.55
C ARG A 98 -8.09 -8.71 5.06
N GLU A 99 -6.93 -8.42 4.47
CA GLU A 99 -6.83 -8.13 3.03
C GLU A 99 -7.26 -9.34 2.19
N LEU A 100 -6.87 -10.55 2.61
CA LEU A 100 -7.23 -11.79 1.93
C LEU A 100 -8.75 -12.04 1.99
N GLU A 101 -9.38 -11.83 3.14
CA GLU A 101 -10.84 -11.93 3.30
C GLU A 101 -11.59 -10.97 2.36
N VAL A 102 -11.10 -9.74 2.23
CA VAL A 102 -11.63 -8.77 1.24
C VAL A 102 -11.44 -9.30 -0.18
N CYS A 103 -10.23 -9.73 -0.54
CA CYS A 103 -9.93 -10.24 -1.88
C CYS A 103 -10.77 -11.47 -2.26
N GLU A 104 -11.10 -12.33 -1.30
CA GLU A 104 -12.00 -13.47 -1.48
C GLU A 104 -13.43 -13.04 -1.79
N VAL A 105 -13.94 -11.97 -1.17
CA VAL A 105 -15.24 -11.37 -1.55
C VAL A 105 -15.17 -10.84 -2.98
N LEU A 106 -14.13 -10.07 -3.33
CA LEU A 106 -13.97 -9.49 -4.66
C LEU A 106 -13.81 -10.54 -5.76
N ARG A 107 -13.18 -11.67 -5.47
CA ARG A 107 -13.06 -12.80 -6.40
C ARG A 107 -14.42 -13.44 -6.72
N ARG A 108 -15.35 -13.47 -5.77
CA ARG A 108 -16.72 -13.97 -5.98
C ARG A 108 -17.61 -12.96 -6.68
N HIS A 109 -17.26 -11.67 -6.61
CA HIS A 109 -17.99 -10.55 -7.17
C HIS A 109 -17.07 -9.69 -8.06
N PRO A 110 -16.61 -10.19 -9.21
CA PRO A 110 -15.63 -9.49 -10.04
C PRO A 110 -16.21 -8.22 -10.68
N HIS A 111 -15.36 -7.23 -10.89
CA HIS A 111 -15.69 -5.97 -11.56
C HIS A 111 -14.51 -5.53 -12.46
N PRO A 112 -14.73 -4.99 -13.67
CA PRO A 112 -13.66 -4.62 -14.60
C PRO A 112 -12.68 -3.58 -14.05
N ASN A 113 -13.14 -2.68 -13.18
CA ASN A 113 -12.30 -1.65 -12.55
C ASN A 113 -11.75 -2.02 -11.17
N ILE A 114 -11.72 -3.32 -10.82
CA ILE A 114 -11.15 -3.85 -9.57
C ILE A 114 -10.15 -4.95 -9.91
N ALA A 115 -9.02 -4.98 -9.21
CA ALA A 115 -7.94 -5.91 -9.48
C ALA A 115 -8.44 -7.37 -9.43
N THR A 116 -8.09 -8.15 -10.45
CA THR A 116 -8.43 -9.57 -10.48
C THR A 116 -7.53 -10.34 -9.54
N TYR A 117 -8.11 -10.82 -8.43
CA TYR A 117 -7.47 -11.72 -7.48
C TYR A 117 -7.66 -13.19 -7.90
N TYR A 118 -6.56 -13.95 -7.95
CA TYR A 118 -6.57 -15.37 -8.33
C TYR A 118 -6.64 -16.31 -7.13
N GLY A 119 -6.22 -15.86 -5.94
CA GLY A 119 -6.05 -16.69 -4.74
C GLY A 119 -4.76 -16.34 -4.01
N CYS A 120 -4.52 -16.95 -2.85
CA CYS A 120 -3.30 -16.75 -2.08
C CYS A 120 -2.18 -17.67 -2.53
N ARG A 121 -0.94 -17.25 -2.28
CA ARG A 121 0.22 -18.14 -2.29
C ARG A 121 0.24 -18.96 -1.02
N GLU A 122 0.30 -20.28 -1.14
CA GLU A 122 0.39 -21.21 0.00
C GLU A 122 1.78 -21.81 0.10
N GLU A 123 2.37 -21.69 1.29
CA GLU A 123 3.62 -22.36 1.65
C GLU A 123 3.51 -22.87 3.10
N ASN A 124 3.78 -24.16 3.31
CA ASN A 124 3.78 -24.81 4.63
C ASN A 124 2.47 -24.60 5.44
N GLY A 125 1.33 -24.60 4.76
CA GLY A 125 0.00 -24.40 5.34
C GLY A 125 -0.36 -22.95 5.67
N ARG A 126 0.41 -21.98 5.17
CA ARG A 126 0.20 -20.54 5.43
C ARG A 126 0.10 -19.73 4.14
N ALA A 127 -0.68 -18.65 4.19
CA ALA A 127 -0.84 -17.71 3.08
C ALA A 127 0.33 -16.70 3.06
N THR A 128 1.35 -16.94 2.24
CA THR A 128 2.57 -16.10 2.19
C THR A 128 2.53 -15.00 1.12
N GLY A 129 1.37 -14.79 0.49
CA GLY A 129 1.15 -13.70 -0.45
C GLY A 129 -0.23 -13.76 -1.12
N LEU A 130 -0.59 -12.68 -1.81
CA LEU A 130 -1.81 -12.55 -2.59
C LEU A 130 -1.48 -12.49 -4.08
N CYS A 131 -2.09 -13.35 -4.89
CA CYS A 131 -1.83 -13.45 -6.32
C CYS A 131 -2.86 -12.67 -7.14
N PHE A 132 -2.42 -11.71 -7.93
CA PHE A 132 -3.25 -10.86 -8.78
C PHE A 132 -2.88 -10.97 -10.27
N LYS A 133 -3.79 -10.54 -11.15
CA LYS A 133 -3.44 -10.20 -12.55
C LYS A 133 -2.30 -9.17 -12.55
N ARG A 134 -1.38 -9.28 -13.53
CA ARG A 134 -0.36 -8.26 -13.76
C ARG A 134 -0.97 -7.14 -14.61
N TYR A 135 -0.75 -5.91 -14.18
CA TYR A 135 -1.16 -4.68 -14.88
C TYR A 135 0.10 -3.90 -15.27
N GLU A 136 -0.03 -2.94 -16.20
CA GLU A 136 1.11 -2.30 -16.87
C GLU A 136 1.84 -1.30 -15.96
N ASP A 137 1.15 -0.23 -15.53
CA ASP A 137 1.71 0.78 -14.64
C ASP A 137 0.63 1.38 -13.74
N THR A 138 1.06 2.09 -12.69
CA THR A 138 0.15 2.89 -11.88
C THR A 138 -0.24 4.15 -12.63
N LEU A 139 -1.45 4.66 -12.38
CA LEU A 139 -1.91 5.94 -12.89
C LEU A 139 -0.94 7.05 -12.48
N PHE A 140 -0.43 7.02 -11.25
CA PHE A 140 0.58 7.96 -10.76
C PHE A 140 1.80 8.02 -11.68
N ARG A 141 2.46 6.88 -11.92
CA ARG A 141 3.68 6.82 -12.72
C ARG A 141 3.42 7.17 -14.19
N LYS A 142 2.26 6.76 -14.71
CA LYS A 142 1.86 7.06 -16.09
C LYS A 142 1.72 8.55 -16.34
N VAL A 143 1.09 9.29 -15.42
CA VAL A 143 0.74 10.70 -15.65
C VAL A 143 1.72 11.69 -15.04
N ASN A 144 2.51 11.26 -14.05
CA ASN A 144 3.43 12.09 -13.28
C ASN A 144 4.82 11.43 -13.17
N PRO A 145 5.53 11.20 -14.29
CA PRO A 145 6.82 10.51 -14.30
C PRO A 145 7.93 11.31 -13.59
N GLU A 146 7.76 12.62 -13.39
CA GLU A 146 8.66 13.49 -12.62
C GLU A 146 8.36 13.49 -11.10
N TRP A 147 7.37 12.71 -10.65
CA TRP A 147 7.03 12.58 -9.21
C TRP A 147 6.73 13.92 -8.55
N LEU A 148 6.05 14.81 -9.26
CA LEU A 148 5.64 16.11 -8.74
C LEU A 148 4.63 15.92 -7.58
N ASN A 149 4.75 16.73 -6.53
CA ASN A 149 3.69 16.84 -5.53
C ASN A 149 2.40 17.43 -6.12
N LYS A 150 1.30 17.41 -5.38
CA LYS A 150 -0.01 17.86 -5.87
C LYS A 150 -0.03 19.28 -6.41
N THR A 151 0.66 20.20 -5.73
CA THR A 151 0.71 21.61 -6.12
C THR A 151 1.47 21.80 -7.44
N ARG A 152 2.65 21.19 -7.57
CA ARG A 152 3.46 21.26 -8.79
C ARG A 152 2.80 20.53 -9.95
N PHE A 153 2.17 19.38 -9.70
CA PHE A 153 1.44 18.63 -10.72
C PHE A 153 0.27 19.44 -11.28
N ARG A 154 -0.54 20.08 -10.41
CA ARG A 154 -1.66 20.94 -10.81
C ARG A 154 -1.23 22.16 -11.63
N ALA A 155 -0.06 22.72 -11.32
CA ALA A 155 0.49 23.86 -12.05
C ALA A 155 1.20 23.45 -13.38
N SER A 156 1.38 22.15 -13.61
CA SER A 156 2.01 21.64 -14.83
C SER A 156 1.04 21.63 -16.01
N ALA A 157 1.57 21.41 -17.21
CA ALA A 157 0.75 21.19 -18.40
C ALA A 157 0.04 19.82 -18.42
N ARG A 158 0.39 18.89 -17.50
CA ARG A 158 -0.12 17.51 -17.42
C ARG A 158 -0.06 16.77 -18.76
N GLU A 159 1.08 16.87 -19.45
CA GLU A 159 1.27 16.38 -20.83
C GLU A 159 0.96 14.88 -21.01
N HIS A 160 1.04 14.11 -19.93
CA HIS A 160 0.79 12.67 -19.92
C HIS A 160 -0.65 12.28 -19.58
N VAL A 161 -1.53 13.25 -19.27
CA VAL A 161 -2.97 13.01 -19.09
C VAL A 161 -3.64 13.02 -20.47
N ASP A 162 -3.60 11.87 -21.14
CA ASP A 162 -4.17 11.66 -22.47
C ASP A 162 -5.70 11.47 -22.45
N ASP A 163 -6.31 11.43 -23.63
CA ASP A 163 -7.75 11.28 -23.78
C ASP A 163 -8.26 9.91 -23.32
N SER A 164 -7.42 8.87 -23.41
CA SER A 164 -7.76 7.53 -22.90
C SER A 164 -7.98 7.56 -21.39
N ILE A 165 -7.16 8.30 -20.64
CA ILE A 165 -7.36 8.47 -19.19
C ILE A 165 -8.68 9.21 -18.91
N LYS A 166 -8.99 10.27 -19.66
CA LYS A 166 -10.24 11.04 -19.48
C LYS A 166 -11.47 10.19 -19.76
N GLU A 167 -11.47 9.45 -20.87
CA GLU A 167 -12.58 8.60 -21.32
C GLU A 167 -12.87 7.48 -20.33
N ASN A 168 -11.82 6.90 -19.73
CA ASN A 168 -11.96 5.76 -18.82
C ASN A 168 -12.01 6.14 -17.34
N PHE A 169 -11.77 7.41 -16.96
CA PHE A 169 -11.71 7.86 -15.57
C PHE A 169 -12.96 7.49 -14.75
N HIS A 170 -14.13 7.52 -15.37
CA HIS A 170 -15.39 7.16 -14.71
C HIS A 170 -15.41 5.71 -14.19
N GLY A 171 -14.63 4.81 -14.79
CA GLY A 171 -14.50 3.43 -14.33
C GLY A 171 -14.01 3.30 -12.89
N ILE A 172 -13.21 4.26 -12.40
CA ILE A 172 -12.77 4.28 -10.99
C ILE A 172 -13.99 4.44 -10.07
N LEU A 173 -14.91 5.35 -10.39
CA LEU A 173 -16.12 5.56 -9.60
C LEU A 173 -17.03 4.32 -9.61
N GLU A 174 -17.13 3.63 -10.75
CA GLU A 174 -17.90 2.39 -10.85
C GLU A 174 -17.27 1.27 -10.01
N GLY A 175 -15.94 1.17 -9.97
CA GLY A 175 -15.22 0.29 -9.05
C GLY A 175 -15.48 0.62 -7.57
N ILE A 176 -15.45 1.91 -7.20
CA ILE A 176 -15.76 2.37 -5.84
C ILE A 176 -17.20 1.99 -5.45
N LYS A 177 -18.19 2.29 -6.31
CA LYS A 177 -19.59 1.93 -6.06
C LYS A 177 -19.79 0.42 -5.93
N HIS A 178 -19.04 -0.37 -6.70
CA HIS A 178 -19.08 -1.82 -6.58
C HIS A 178 -18.59 -2.28 -5.21
N LEU A 179 -17.47 -1.75 -4.70
CA LEU A 179 -17.01 -2.00 -3.32
C LEU A 179 -18.08 -1.64 -2.30
N HIS A 180 -18.66 -0.44 -2.42
CA HIS A 180 -19.71 0.06 -1.52
C HIS A 180 -20.94 -0.85 -1.52
N SER A 181 -21.34 -1.36 -2.69
CA SER A 181 -22.46 -2.31 -2.81
C SER A 181 -22.23 -3.64 -2.07
N LEU A 182 -20.96 -4.00 -1.82
CA LEU A 182 -20.55 -5.16 -1.04
C LEU A 182 -20.35 -4.83 0.46
N GLY A 183 -20.66 -3.59 0.87
CA GLY A 183 -20.47 -3.08 2.23
C GLY A 183 -19.03 -2.74 2.58
N LEU A 184 -18.15 -2.65 1.59
CA LEU A 184 -16.72 -2.42 1.74
C LEU A 184 -16.35 -0.99 1.33
N VAL A 185 -15.46 -0.35 2.08
CA VAL A 185 -14.88 0.97 1.77
C VAL A 185 -13.38 0.79 1.63
N HIS A 186 -12.76 1.37 0.59
CA HIS A 186 -11.33 1.21 0.30
C HIS A 186 -10.43 1.97 1.28
N ASN A 187 -10.83 3.20 1.64
CA ASN A 187 -10.15 4.15 2.55
C ASN A 187 -8.77 4.66 2.11
N ASP A 188 -8.29 4.29 0.92
CA ASP A 188 -6.98 4.71 0.41
C ASP A 188 -7.01 4.85 -1.13
N ILE A 189 -8.05 5.52 -1.64
CA ILE A 189 -8.16 5.84 -3.06
C ILE A 189 -7.17 6.97 -3.39
N LYS A 190 -6.19 6.66 -4.24
CA LYS A 190 -5.12 7.57 -4.65
C LYS A 190 -4.48 7.08 -5.96
N PRO A 191 -3.77 7.94 -6.72
CA PRO A 191 -3.22 7.55 -8.01
C PRO A 191 -2.26 6.35 -7.97
N PRO A 192 -1.43 6.14 -6.92
CA PRO A 192 -0.64 4.92 -6.78
C PRO A 192 -1.46 3.62 -6.66
N ASN A 193 -2.69 3.69 -6.15
CA ASN A 193 -3.57 2.54 -5.95
C ASN A 193 -4.55 2.33 -7.13
N ILE A 194 -4.32 3.02 -8.24
CA ILE A 194 -5.01 2.80 -9.51
C ILE A 194 -3.97 2.31 -10.51
N MET A 195 -4.13 1.11 -11.06
CA MET A 195 -3.32 0.60 -12.18
C MET A 195 -4.07 0.69 -13.50
N LEU A 196 -3.34 0.65 -14.61
CA LEU A 196 -3.90 0.56 -15.95
C LEU A 196 -3.68 -0.84 -16.52
N ASP A 197 -4.73 -1.41 -17.11
CA ASP A 197 -4.61 -2.64 -17.88
C ASP A 197 -4.06 -2.39 -19.30
N GLU A 198 -3.91 -3.45 -20.07
CA GLU A 198 -3.40 -3.43 -21.45
C GLU A 198 -4.24 -2.57 -22.43
N HIS A 199 -5.46 -2.18 -22.03
CA HIS A 199 -6.38 -1.35 -22.80
C HIS A 199 -6.52 0.07 -22.23
N GLY A 200 -5.74 0.42 -21.20
CA GLY A 200 -5.82 1.71 -20.53
C GLY A 200 -7.01 1.85 -19.59
N ILE A 201 -7.68 0.74 -19.23
CA ILE A 201 -8.78 0.75 -18.26
C ILE A 201 -8.20 0.88 -16.86
N PRO A 202 -8.68 1.85 -16.03
CA PRO A 202 -8.22 1.99 -14.66
C PRO A 202 -8.81 0.90 -13.76
N VAL A 203 -7.96 0.36 -12.90
CA VAL A 203 -8.26 -0.75 -12.01
C VAL A 203 -7.78 -0.40 -10.61
N ILE A 204 -8.69 -0.46 -9.64
CA ILE A 204 -8.38 -0.24 -8.22
C ILE A 204 -7.60 -1.45 -7.69
N ILE A 205 -6.48 -1.19 -7.04
CA ILE A 205 -5.59 -2.17 -6.40
C ILE A 205 -5.38 -1.82 -4.91
N ASP A 206 -4.73 -2.72 -4.17
CA ASP A 206 -4.30 -2.54 -2.78
C ASP A 206 -5.44 -2.41 -1.76
N PHE A 207 -5.92 -3.57 -1.28
CA PHE A 207 -7.09 -3.63 -0.38
C PHE A 207 -6.71 -3.70 1.10
N GLY A 208 -5.45 -3.42 1.46
CA GLY A 208 -4.98 -3.52 2.86
C GLY A 208 -5.72 -2.58 3.82
N SER A 209 -6.16 -1.42 3.31
CA SER A 209 -6.93 -0.41 4.05
C SER A 209 -8.44 -0.61 3.97
N CYS A 210 -8.89 -1.62 3.21
CA CYS A 210 -10.31 -1.87 3.01
C CYS A 210 -10.96 -2.39 4.30
N ARG A 211 -12.11 -1.82 4.66
CA ARG A 211 -12.86 -2.13 5.89
C ARG A 211 -14.36 -2.13 5.61
N LYS A 212 -15.16 -2.71 6.51
CA LYS A 212 -16.62 -2.63 6.38
C LYS A 212 -17.12 -1.24 6.78
N THR A 213 -18.15 -0.80 6.09
CA THR A 213 -18.82 0.48 6.41
C THR A 213 -19.30 0.49 7.85
N GLY A 214 -19.01 1.57 8.58
CA GLY A 214 -19.37 1.77 9.99
C GLY A 214 -18.31 1.37 11.01
N GLU A 215 -17.20 0.74 10.59
CA GLU A 215 -16.07 0.44 11.48
C GLU A 215 -15.33 1.73 11.91
N SER A 216 -14.62 1.67 13.05
CA SER A 216 -13.79 2.77 13.55
C SER A 216 -12.41 2.73 12.92
N LEU A 217 -11.96 3.83 12.31
CA LEU A 217 -10.63 3.93 11.69
C LEU A 217 -9.51 3.85 12.74
N GLU A 218 -9.69 4.48 13.90
CA GLU A 218 -8.71 4.50 14.99
C GLU A 218 -8.38 3.09 15.51
N THR A 219 -9.39 2.25 15.68
CA THR A 219 -9.21 0.89 16.22
C THR A 219 -8.84 -0.13 15.15
N SER A 220 -9.07 0.19 13.88
CA SER A 220 -8.88 -0.73 12.75
C SER A 220 -7.47 -0.72 12.17
N GLY A 221 -6.58 0.17 12.67
CA GLY A 221 -5.19 0.27 12.21
C GLY A 221 -5.08 0.56 10.71
N VAL A 222 -6.06 1.27 10.14
CA VAL A 222 -6.12 1.52 8.69
C VAL A 222 -5.00 2.49 8.31
N GLY A 223 -4.12 2.06 7.41
CA GLY A 223 -3.16 2.96 6.78
C GLY A 223 -3.88 3.89 5.81
N GLN A 224 -3.78 5.20 6.02
CA GLN A 224 -4.29 6.20 5.09
C GLN A 224 -3.16 7.10 4.64
N THR A 225 -3.28 7.66 3.43
CA THR A 225 -2.22 8.49 2.85
C THR A 225 -2.52 9.97 3.01
N ASP A 226 -1.62 10.68 3.69
CA ASP A 226 -1.69 12.13 3.85
C ASP A 226 -2.06 12.84 2.54
N GLY A 227 -2.97 13.81 2.61
CA GLY A 227 -3.48 14.53 1.46
C GLY A 227 -4.50 13.77 0.61
N TRP A 228 -4.83 12.51 0.88
CA TRP A 228 -5.86 11.76 0.14
C TRP A 228 -7.08 11.34 0.98
N HIS A 229 -7.16 11.79 2.23
CA HIS A 229 -8.29 11.57 3.12
C HIS A 229 -8.48 12.75 4.08
N ASP A 230 -9.63 12.79 4.76
CA ASP A 230 -9.88 13.67 5.89
C ASP A 230 -9.24 13.07 7.17
N PRO A 231 -8.23 13.70 7.78
CA PRO A 231 -7.61 13.20 9.00
C PRO A 231 -8.49 13.38 10.24
N ALA A 232 -9.54 14.21 10.18
CA ALA A 232 -10.47 14.39 11.29
C ALA A 232 -11.55 13.30 11.33
N ASN A 233 -11.65 12.46 10.29
CA ASN A 233 -12.64 11.40 10.26
C ASN A 233 -12.15 10.15 11.00
N GLY A 234 -12.91 9.71 12.00
CA GLY A 234 -12.64 8.49 12.77
C GLY A 234 -13.43 7.26 12.34
N LEU A 235 -14.24 7.34 11.27
CA LEU A 235 -15.14 6.27 10.83
C LEU A 235 -14.94 5.86 9.36
N VAL A 236 -15.13 4.57 9.11
CA VAL A 236 -15.17 3.99 7.77
C VAL A 236 -16.52 4.31 7.13
N LEU A 237 -16.52 5.24 6.17
CA LEU A 237 -17.72 5.69 5.47
C LEU A 237 -17.49 5.68 3.97
N GLU A 238 -18.51 5.38 3.19
CA GLU A 238 -18.47 5.47 1.71
C GLU A 238 -17.98 6.84 1.23
N LYS A 239 -18.32 7.90 1.97
CA LYS A 239 -17.87 9.27 1.73
C LYS A 239 -16.34 9.38 1.66
N ASN A 240 -15.59 8.56 2.39
CA ASN A 240 -14.13 8.58 2.41
C ASN A 240 -13.57 8.35 0.99
N ASP A 241 -14.10 7.34 0.30
CA ASP A 241 -13.67 7.02 -1.06
C ASP A 241 -14.21 8.05 -2.08
N LEU A 242 -15.43 8.57 -1.86
CA LEU A 242 -16.02 9.57 -2.74
C LEU A 242 -15.29 10.92 -2.70
N ASP A 243 -14.88 11.36 -1.51
CA ASP A 243 -14.07 12.57 -1.37
C ASP A 243 -12.69 12.37 -1.99
N ALA A 244 -12.04 11.22 -1.72
CA ALA A 244 -10.76 10.88 -2.34
C ALA A 244 -10.85 10.78 -3.88
N PHE A 245 -12.00 10.35 -4.42
CA PHE A 245 -12.27 10.35 -5.85
C PHE A 245 -12.40 11.78 -6.43
N GLU A 246 -13.11 12.69 -5.76
CA GLU A 246 -13.19 14.10 -6.21
C GLU A 246 -11.84 14.81 -6.08
N GLU A 247 -11.06 14.49 -5.05
CA GLU A 247 -9.67 14.91 -4.90
C GLU A 247 -8.81 14.44 -6.09
N LEU A 248 -8.92 13.15 -6.47
CA LEU A 248 -8.22 12.56 -7.61
C LEU A 248 -8.61 13.21 -8.94
N LYS A 249 -9.90 13.49 -9.13
CA LYS A 249 -10.43 14.18 -10.29
C LYS A 249 -9.88 15.61 -10.39
N THR A 250 -9.79 16.31 -9.26
CA THR A 250 -9.19 17.65 -9.17
C THR A 250 -7.70 17.59 -9.49
N TRP A 251 -7.00 16.59 -8.98
CA TRP A 251 -5.58 16.38 -9.27
C TRP A 251 -5.32 16.18 -10.76
N LEU A 252 -6.11 15.36 -11.46
CA LEU A 252 -5.96 15.08 -12.90
C LEU A 252 -6.47 16.21 -13.80
N PHE A 253 -7.63 16.79 -13.48
CA PHE A 253 -8.39 17.62 -14.44
C PHE A 253 -8.72 19.03 -13.93
N GLY A 254 -8.52 19.29 -12.63
CA GLY A 254 -8.80 20.59 -12.03
C GLY A 254 -7.88 21.69 -12.54
N SER A 255 -8.38 22.91 -12.56
CA SER A 255 -7.61 24.13 -12.83
C SER A 255 -6.79 24.56 -11.60
N VAL A 256 -5.95 25.59 -11.77
CA VAL A 256 -5.20 26.18 -10.65
C VAL A 256 -6.08 26.86 -9.60
N ASP A 257 -7.31 27.20 -9.96
CA ASP A 257 -8.29 27.86 -9.07
C ASP A 257 -9.12 26.86 -8.26
N ASP A 258 -9.11 25.57 -8.64
CA ASP A 258 -9.84 24.53 -7.93
C ASP A 258 -9.11 24.15 -6.63
N ALA A 259 -9.86 24.13 -5.53
CA ALA A 259 -9.33 23.77 -4.22
C ALA A 259 -9.30 22.24 -4.05
N TYR A 260 -8.18 21.74 -3.53
CA TYR A 260 -8.12 20.39 -3.00
C TYR A 260 -8.95 20.30 -1.71
N LEU A 261 -9.60 19.15 -1.51
CA LEU A 261 -10.34 18.83 -0.30
C LEU A 261 -9.39 18.61 0.88
N PHE A 262 -8.18 18.12 0.60
CA PHE A 262 -7.22 17.72 1.63
C PHE A 262 -5.89 18.45 1.43
N HIS A 263 -5.31 18.91 2.53
CA HIS A 263 -3.97 19.50 2.54
C HIS A 263 -2.92 18.39 2.70
N GLU A 264 -1.89 18.40 1.85
CA GLU A 264 -0.64 17.68 2.17
C GLU A 264 0.04 18.45 3.31
N GLU A 265 0.40 17.78 4.40
CA GLU A 265 1.32 18.39 5.35
C GLU A 265 2.62 18.69 4.59
N ASP A 266 3.05 19.96 4.59
CA ASP A 266 4.38 20.35 4.12
C ASP A 266 5.39 19.61 5.00
N ARG A 267 5.81 18.41 4.61
CA ARG A 267 7.04 17.81 5.10
C ARG A 267 8.13 18.72 4.57
N LEU A 268 8.51 19.69 5.39
CA LEU A 268 9.66 20.55 5.19
C LEU A 268 10.76 19.72 4.53
N GLU A 269 11.21 20.17 3.36
CA GLU A 269 12.40 19.66 2.67
C GLU A 269 13.62 19.85 3.61
N GLU A 270 13.75 19.02 4.64
CA GLU A 270 14.98 18.84 5.38
C GLU A 270 15.78 17.75 4.66
N CYS A 271 16.38 18.14 3.53
CA CYS A 271 17.57 17.51 2.98
C CYS A 271 18.83 18.05 3.66
#